data_AF-A0A7J9L9A6-F1
#
_entry.id   AF-A0A7J9L9A6-F1
#
_cell.length_a   1.000
_cell.length_b   1.000
_cell.length_c   1.000
_cell.angle_alpha   90.00
_cell.angle_beta   90.00
_cell.angle_gamma   90.00
#
_symmetry.space_group_name_H-M   'P 1'
#
loop_
_entity.id
_entity.type
_entity.pdbx_description
1 polymer ?
#
loop_
_entity_poly.entity_id
_entity_poly.type
_entity_poly.pdbx_seq_one_letter_code
_entity_poly.pdbx_strand_id
1 'polypeptide(L)'
;MKMIICDRATYDAAVMEHKKYEPFLNKSIDHYDEMALVVGKNMTTESFTRTFAHIDLDNGNQDSVPIDCDNKEIEGVRTEVASSGTSKRKRKNAQENVVDEQIKFVGEQVRKISNALEQVTADKRPHLYKEVMSMKVKGFDDDFLCSVFDYLVGRESEAKAFLLKVRSIEKFSQG
;
A
#
# COMPACT_ATOMS: atom_id res chain seq x y z
N MET A 1 22.07 23.68 1.30
CA MET A 1 21.49 23.77 2.66
C MET A 1 20.12 24.43 2.55
N LYS A 2 19.11 23.85 3.20
CA LYS A 2 17.74 24.39 3.23
C LYS A 2 17.42 24.78 4.68
N MET A 3 16.69 25.87 4.88
CA MET A 3 16.31 26.37 6.20
C MET A 3 15.08 27.27 6.12
N ILE A 4 14.35 27.41 7.23
CA ILE A 4 13.27 28.38 7.36
C ILE A 4 13.90 29.70 7.79
N ILE A 5 13.83 30.72 6.93
CA ILE A 5 14.49 32.02 7.17
C ILE A 5 13.44 33.02 7.65
N CYS A 6 13.73 33.65 8.80
CA CYS A 6 13.01 34.79 9.33
C CYS A 6 13.99 35.92 9.60
N ASP A 7 13.58 37.16 9.29
CA ASP A 7 14.29 38.34 9.78
C ASP A 7 14.18 38.42 11.31
N ARG A 8 15.02 39.26 11.91
CA ARG A 8 15.17 39.33 13.37
C ARG A 8 13.88 39.73 14.08
N ALA A 9 13.14 40.72 13.55
CA ALA A 9 11.93 41.20 14.20
C ALA A 9 10.82 40.13 14.17
N THR A 10 10.69 39.43 13.04
CA THR A 10 9.74 38.32 12.88
C THR A 10 10.12 37.11 13.74
N TYR A 11 11.42 36.78 13.82
CA TYR A 11 11.91 35.71 14.68
C TYR A 11 11.58 35.97 16.15
N ASP A 12 11.91 37.18 16.65
CA ASP A 12 11.69 37.55 18.04
C ASP A 12 10.19 37.54 18.37
N ALA A 13 9.34 38.08 17.49
CA ALA A 13 7.88 38.04 17.68
C ALA A 13 7.33 36.60 17.74
N ALA A 14 7.74 35.74 16.80
CA ALA A 14 7.27 34.36 16.73
C ALA A 14 7.74 33.49 17.91
N VAL A 15 8.98 33.68 18.38
CA VAL A 15 9.52 32.95 19.54
C VAL A 15 8.90 33.46 20.84
N MET A 16 8.58 34.75 20.94
CA MET A 16 7.88 35.32 22.09
C MET A 16 6.45 34.80 22.23
N GLU A 17 5.71 34.71 21.13
CA GLU A 17 4.34 34.15 21.12
C GLU A 17 4.36 32.62 21.30
N HIS A 18 5.37 31.95 20.73
CA HIS A 18 5.48 30.50 20.68
C HIS A 18 6.93 30.01 20.83
N LYS A 19 7.40 29.93 22.08
CA LYS A 19 8.76 29.50 22.43
C LYS A 19 9.20 28.17 21.80
N LYS A 20 8.25 27.29 21.48
CA LYS A 20 8.50 26.00 20.80
C LYS A 20 9.13 26.12 19.41
N TYR A 21 9.12 27.30 18.78
CA TYR A 21 9.66 27.49 17.42
C TYR A 21 11.14 27.86 17.38
N GLU A 22 11.72 28.32 18.49
CA GLU A 22 13.14 28.66 18.62
C GLU A 22 14.10 27.56 18.09
N PRO A 23 13.82 26.25 18.29
CA PRO A 23 14.68 25.19 17.78
C PRO A 23 14.69 25.03 16.26
N PHE A 24 13.71 25.57 15.53
CA PHE A 24 13.47 25.25 14.12
C PHE A 24 13.73 26.43 13.18
N LEU A 25 13.45 27.66 13.63
CA LEU A 25 13.64 28.86 12.82
C LEU A 25 15.13 29.20 12.69
N ASN A 26 15.53 29.66 11.51
CA ASN A 26 16.91 30.06 11.18
C ASN A 26 17.97 28.96 11.42
N LYS A 27 17.56 27.69 11.43
CA LYS A 27 18.47 26.53 11.51
C LYS A 27 18.43 25.71 10.25
N SER A 28 19.56 25.09 9.90
CA SER A 28 19.63 24.16 8.77
C SER A 28 18.74 22.95 9.01
N ILE A 29 18.05 22.51 7.96
CA ILE A 29 17.33 21.25 7.93
C ILE A 29 18.23 20.23 7.25
N ASP A 30 18.77 19.32 8.05
CA ASP A 30 19.64 18.26 7.57
C ASP A 30 18.85 17.26 6.73
N HIS A 31 19.49 16.70 5.70
CA HIS A 31 18.89 15.71 4.79
C HIS A 31 17.57 16.14 4.12
N TYR A 32 17.30 17.45 4.00
CA TYR A 32 16.05 17.95 3.40
C TYR A 32 15.81 17.38 1.99
N ASP A 33 16.85 17.32 1.16
CA ASP A 33 16.73 16.82 -0.21
C ASP A 33 16.42 15.32 -0.25
N GLU A 34 16.94 14.55 0.71
CA GLU A 34 16.64 13.11 0.86
C GLU A 34 15.20 12.91 1.36
N MET A 35 14.74 13.70 2.34
CA MET A 35 13.35 13.66 2.82
C MET A 35 12.34 14.06 1.72
N ALA A 36 12.68 15.05 0.89
CA ALA A 36 11.83 15.48 -0.22
C ALA A 36 11.64 14.38 -1.28
N LEU A 37 12.63 13.49 -1.45
CA LEU A 37 12.51 12.32 -2.32
C LEU A 37 11.61 11.24 -1.70
N VAL A 38 11.76 10.98 -0.39
CA VAL A 38 10.96 9.96 0.33
C VAL A 38 9.49 10.35 0.46
N VAL A 39 9.20 11.61 0.79
CA VAL A 39 7.83 12.14 0.89
C VAL A 39 7.15 12.22 -0.48
N GLY A 40 7.92 12.07 -1.55
CA GLY A 40 7.43 12.12 -2.92
C GLY A 40 7.17 13.56 -3.35
N LYS A 41 7.83 13.99 -4.42
CA LYS A 41 7.56 15.27 -5.11
C LYS A 41 6.16 15.35 -5.75
N ASN A 42 5.29 14.37 -5.49
CA ASN A 42 3.97 14.18 -6.10
C ASN A 42 2.84 14.13 -5.06
N MET A 43 2.99 14.81 -3.92
CA MET A 43 1.80 15.34 -3.27
C MET A 43 1.30 16.44 -4.21
N THR A 44 0.37 16.09 -5.09
CA THR A 44 -0.57 17.02 -5.69
C THR A 44 -1.11 17.84 -4.53
N THR A 45 -0.53 19.01 -4.31
CA THR A 45 -1.15 20.04 -3.50
C THR A 45 -2.30 20.51 -4.36
N GLU A 46 -3.38 19.74 -4.39
CA GLU A 46 -4.66 20.23 -4.85
C GLU A 46 -4.93 21.46 -3.99
N SER A 47 -4.83 22.60 -4.66
CA SER A 47 -5.19 23.90 -4.17
C SER A 47 -6.65 23.85 -3.75
N PHE A 48 -6.93 23.52 -2.49
CA PHE A 48 -8.17 23.94 -1.87
C PHE A 48 -8.04 25.44 -1.62
N THR A 49 -8.26 26.24 -2.66
CA THR A 49 -8.70 27.62 -2.50
C THR A 49 -10.02 27.56 -1.76
N ARG A 50 -9.97 27.63 -0.42
CA ARG A 50 -11.14 27.88 0.42
C ARG A 50 -11.55 29.33 0.13
N THR A 51 -12.35 29.53 -0.91
CA THR A 51 -13.02 30.80 -1.16
C THR A 51 -13.90 31.06 0.06
N PHE A 52 -13.47 31.98 0.92
CA PHE A 52 -14.33 32.56 1.96
C PHE A 52 -15.35 33.47 1.27
N ALA A 53 -16.31 32.86 0.57
CA ALA A 53 -17.53 33.56 0.21
C ALA A 53 -18.41 33.59 1.45
N HIS A 54 -18.50 34.80 2.02
CA HIS A 54 -19.50 35.29 2.94
C HIS A 54 -20.84 34.53 2.82
N ILE A 55 -21.19 33.75 3.86
CA ILE A 55 -22.52 33.17 3.98
C ILE A 55 -23.42 34.31 4.48
N ASP A 56 -24.16 34.93 3.55
CA ASP A 56 -25.29 35.77 3.91
C ASP A 56 -26.49 34.85 4.18
N LEU A 57 -26.95 34.87 5.42
CA LEU A 57 -28.05 34.05 5.91
C LEU A 57 -29.32 34.88 5.78
N ASP A 58 -30.05 34.75 4.67
CA ASP A 58 -31.40 35.29 4.54
C ASP A 58 -32.41 34.22 4.07
N ASN A 59 -33.17 33.78 5.07
CA ASN A 59 -34.58 33.38 5.11
C ASN A 59 -35.37 33.24 3.79
N GLY A 60 -35.98 32.05 3.58
CA GLY A 60 -37.12 31.94 2.65
C GLY A 60 -37.50 30.54 2.16
N ASN A 61 -38.06 29.72 3.04
CA ASN A 61 -39.27 28.90 2.84
C ASN A 61 -39.47 27.99 1.59
N GLN A 62 -39.76 26.71 1.89
CA GLN A 62 -40.51 25.66 1.14
C GLN A 62 -39.86 24.93 -0.06
N ASP A 63 -39.56 23.65 0.21
CA ASP A 63 -40.23 22.47 -0.38
C ASP A 63 -40.47 22.48 -1.90
N SER A 64 -39.59 21.83 -2.68
CA SER A 64 -39.95 20.79 -3.66
C SER A 64 -38.73 20.28 -4.47
N VAL A 65 -38.79 18.96 -4.72
CA VAL A 65 -37.92 18.05 -5.49
C VAL A 65 -37.90 18.44 -7.00
N PRO A 66 -37.12 17.79 -7.90
CA PRO A 66 -35.68 17.53 -8.02
C PRO A 66 -35.06 18.42 -9.14
N ILE A 67 -33.72 18.35 -9.30
CA ILE A 67 -33.02 18.94 -10.44
C ILE A 67 -33.49 18.29 -11.75
N ASP A 68 -34.27 19.08 -12.49
CA ASP A 68 -34.54 18.94 -13.91
C ASP A 68 -33.30 19.40 -14.68
N CYS A 69 -32.72 18.49 -15.47
CA CYS A 69 -31.73 18.84 -16.46
C CYS A 69 -32.38 18.69 -17.82
N ASP A 70 -32.92 19.81 -18.31
CA ASP A 70 -33.47 19.99 -19.65
C ASP A 70 -32.58 19.37 -20.74
N ASN A 71 -33.10 18.34 -21.39
CA ASN A 71 -32.61 17.87 -22.68
C ASN A 71 -33.55 18.46 -23.75
N LYS A 72 -33.07 19.46 -24.47
CA LYS A 72 -33.86 20.30 -25.37
C LYS A 72 -34.25 19.55 -26.66
N GLU A 73 -35.56 19.35 -26.83
CA GLU A 73 -36.35 19.32 -28.09
C GLU A 73 -35.97 18.19 -29.10
N ILE A 74 -36.86 17.51 -29.83
CA ILE A 74 -37.91 18.00 -30.73
C ILE A 74 -38.95 16.87 -30.96
N GLU A 75 -40.22 17.25 -30.92
CA GLU A 75 -41.43 16.51 -31.32
C GLU A 75 -41.38 15.95 -32.76
N GLY A 76 -42.00 14.80 -33.02
CA GLY A 76 -42.13 14.30 -34.40
C GLY A 76 -42.56 12.84 -34.59
N VAL A 77 -43.88 12.60 -34.47
CA VAL A 77 -44.69 11.85 -35.46
C VAL A 77 -44.29 10.42 -35.88
N ARG A 78 -45.23 9.51 -35.60
CA ARG A 78 -45.45 8.16 -36.14
C ARG A 78 -44.97 7.94 -37.58
N THR A 79 -44.25 6.85 -37.85
CA THR A 79 -44.52 5.97 -39.03
C THR A 79 -43.86 4.60 -38.84
N GLU A 80 -44.64 3.53 -38.94
CA GLU A 80 -44.10 2.20 -39.23
C GLU A 80 -43.66 2.14 -40.69
N VAL A 81 -42.41 1.75 -40.94
CA VAL A 81 -41.97 1.18 -42.23
C VAL A 81 -40.91 0.12 -41.94
N ALA A 82 -41.22 -1.14 -42.25
CA ALA A 82 -40.23 -2.19 -42.33
C ALA A 82 -39.29 -1.95 -43.53
N SER A 83 -37.98 -2.13 -43.35
CA SER A 83 -37.07 -2.42 -44.48
C SER A 83 -35.75 -3.04 -44.04
N SER A 84 -35.58 -4.30 -44.44
CA SER A 84 -34.39 -4.95 -45.02
C SER A 84 -32.99 -4.33 -44.81
N GLY A 85 -32.12 -5.11 -44.16
CA GLY A 85 -30.97 -5.69 -44.88
C GLY A 85 -29.66 -4.88 -45.00
N THR A 86 -28.61 -5.50 -44.45
CA THR A 86 -27.18 -5.38 -44.82
C THR A 86 -26.37 -4.20 -44.25
N SER A 87 -25.34 -4.51 -43.46
CA SER A 87 -23.95 -4.49 -43.95
C SER A 87 -22.96 -4.49 -42.78
N LYS A 88 -21.87 -5.23 -42.99
CA LYS A 88 -20.87 -5.66 -42.01
C LYS A 88 -20.03 -4.49 -41.51
N ARG A 89 -19.78 -4.44 -40.19
CA ARG A 89 -18.44 -4.11 -39.68
C ARG A 89 -18.16 -4.76 -38.32
N LYS A 90 -17.92 -6.07 -38.33
CA LYS A 90 -17.26 -6.77 -37.22
C LYS A 90 -15.83 -6.26 -37.13
N ARG A 91 -15.56 -5.28 -36.25
CA ARG A 91 -14.19 -4.94 -35.87
C ARG A 91 -13.62 -6.17 -35.17
N LYS A 92 -12.59 -6.76 -35.78
CA LYS A 92 -11.83 -7.89 -35.24
C LYS A 92 -11.21 -7.42 -33.92
N ASN A 93 -11.58 -8.06 -32.83
CA ASN A 93 -11.09 -7.78 -31.49
C ASN A 93 -9.63 -8.23 -31.38
N ALA A 94 -8.69 -7.36 -31.74
CA ALA A 94 -7.25 -7.63 -31.57
C ALA A 94 -6.72 -7.06 -30.24
N GLN A 95 -7.45 -6.14 -29.61
CA GLN A 95 -7.08 -5.52 -28.34
C GLN A 95 -7.46 -6.36 -27.11
N GLU A 96 -8.53 -7.16 -27.19
CA GLU A 96 -9.00 -7.98 -26.07
C GLU A 96 -7.99 -9.06 -25.64
N ASN A 97 -7.28 -9.70 -26.59
CA ASN A 97 -6.21 -10.66 -26.26
C ASN A 97 -5.02 -10.03 -25.53
N VAL A 98 -4.66 -8.78 -25.86
CA VAL A 98 -3.53 -8.08 -25.21
C VAL A 98 -3.85 -7.73 -23.76
N VAL A 99 -5.12 -7.37 -23.48
CA VAL A 99 -5.59 -7.10 -22.11
C VAL A 99 -5.69 -8.40 -21.31
N ASP A 100 -6.19 -9.48 -21.91
CA ASP A 100 -6.31 -10.79 -21.26
C ASP A 100 -4.94 -11.38 -20.88
N GLU A 101 -3.93 -11.27 -21.77
CA GLU A 101 -2.55 -11.67 -21.46
C GLU A 101 -1.93 -10.86 -20.32
N GLN A 102 -2.18 -9.54 -20.28
CA GLN A 102 -1.72 -8.69 -19.17
C GLN A 102 -2.40 -9.07 -17.84
N ILE A 103 -3.71 -9.32 -17.85
CA ILE A 103 -4.46 -9.76 -16.67
C ILE A 103 -3.91 -11.10 -16.18
N LYS A 104 -3.66 -12.07 -17.08
CA LYS A 104 -3.05 -13.35 -16.74
C LYS A 104 -1.67 -13.17 -16.11
N PHE A 105 -0.82 -12.34 -16.72
CA PHE A 105 0.53 -12.05 -16.22
C PHE A 105 0.48 -11.43 -14.82
N VAL A 106 -0.35 -10.41 -14.60
CA VAL A 106 -0.53 -9.79 -13.29
C VAL A 106 -1.04 -10.81 -12.27
N GLY A 107 -2.01 -11.65 -12.64
CA GLY A 107 -2.53 -12.71 -11.79
C GLY A 107 -1.46 -13.73 -11.37
N GLU A 108 -0.51 -14.05 -12.25
CA GLU A 108 0.64 -14.90 -11.90
C GLU A 108 1.60 -14.22 -10.93
N GLN A 109 1.89 -12.93 -11.09
CA GLN A 109 2.76 -12.19 -10.16
C GLN A 109 2.12 -12.04 -8.78
N VAL A 110 0.82 -11.72 -8.73
CA VAL A 110 0.05 -11.66 -7.47
C VAL A 110 0.08 -13.00 -6.75
N ARG A 111 -0.04 -14.12 -7.48
CA ARG A 111 0.07 -15.47 -6.90
C ARG A 111 1.45 -15.72 -6.27
N LYS A 112 2.54 -15.31 -6.93
CA LYS A 112 3.90 -15.44 -6.38
C LYS A 112 4.08 -14.62 -5.10
N ILE A 113 3.59 -13.37 -5.09
CA ILE A 113 3.63 -12.50 -3.92
C ILE A 113 2.82 -13.09 -2.76
N SER A 114 1.61 -13.57 -3.05
CA SER A 114 0.76 -14.21 -2.04
C SER A 114 1.44 -15.42 -1.40
N ASN A 115 2.02 -16.31 -2.22
CA ASN A 115 2.73 -17.49 -1.73
C ASN A 115 4.01 -17.12 -0.93
N ALA A 116 4.74 -16.09 -1.36
CA ALA A 116 5.88 -15.57 -0.60
C ALA A 116 5.45 -14.97 0.75
N LEU A 117 4.34 -14.22 0.78
CA LEU A 117 3.78 -13.66 2.01
C LEU A 117 3.32 -14.77 2.97
N GLU A 118 2.64 -15.80 2.46
CA GLU A 118 2.24 -16.98 3.23
C GLU A 118 3.45 -17.66 3.89
N GLN A 119 4.57 -17.80 3.18
CA GLN A 119 5.80 -18.37 3.76
C GLN A 119 6.49 -17.46 4.80
N VAL A 120 6.24 -16.15 4.73
CA VAL A 120 6.73 -15.17 5.71
C VAL A 120 5.84 -15.16 6.96
N THR A 121 4.53 -15.31 6.80
CA THR A 121 3.57 -15.32 7.91
C THR A 121 3.37 -16.70 8.53
N ALA A 122 3.77 -17.77 7.84
CA ALA A 122 3.69 -19.13 8.35
C ALA A 122 4.48 -19.26 9.66
N ASP A 123 3.77 -19.62 10.72
CA ASP A 123 4.38 -19.89 12.01
C ASP A 123 5.20 -21.18 11.94
N LYS A 124 6.52 -21.04 11.95
CA LYS A 124 7.48 -22.15 11.86
C LYS A 124 7.80 -22.75 13.23
N ARG A 125 7.24 -22.22 14.33
CA ARG A 125 7.51 -22.70 15.70
C ARG A 125 7.17 -24.18 15.91
N PRO A 126 6.02 -24.71 15.43
CA PRO A 126 5.71 -26.14 15.59
C PRO A 126 6.71 -27.04 14.85
N HIS A 127 7.14 -26.62 13.65
CA HIS A 127 8.14 -27.35 12.88
C HIS A 127 9.51 -27.30 13.55
N LEU A 128 9.90 -26.14 14.10
CA LEU A 128 11.14 -25.99 14.85
C LEU A 128 11.17 -26.89 16.08
N TYR A 129 10.09 -26.92 16.85
CA TYR A 129 9.98 -27.76 18.05
C TYR A 129 10.17 -29.23 17.71
N LYS A 130 9.45 -29.72 16.69
CA LYS A 130 9.56 -31.11 16.22
C LYS A 130 11.00 -31.47 15.84
N GLU A 131 11.69 -30.58 15.13
CA GLU A 131 13.06 -30.83 14.67
C GLU A 131 14.09 -30.77 15.80
N VAL A 132 13.93 -29.85 16.75
CA VAL A 132 14.80 -29.80 17.93
C VAL A 132 14.62 -31.07 18.77
N MET A 133 13.36 -31.51 18.97
CA MET A 133 13.07 -32.72 19.75
C MET A 133 13.47 -34.02 19.04
N SER A 134 13.61 -34.03 17.71
CA SER A 134 14.10 -35.21 16.98
C SER A 134 15.55 -35.57 17.37
N MET A 135 16.32 -34.59 17.86
CA MET A 135 17.68 -34.82 18.37
C MET A 135 17.72 -35.65 19.66
N LYS A 136 16.60 -35.88 20.35
CA LYS A 136 16.53 -36.83 21.46
C LYS A 136 17.00 -38.22 21.06
N VAL A 137 16.74 -38.63 19.82
CA VAL A 137 17.22 -39.91 19.25
C VAL A 137 18.75 -39.99 19.22
N LYS A 138 19.44 -38.84 19.19
CA LYS A 138 20.91 -38.73 19.23
C LYS A 138 21.48 -38.70 20.65
N GLY A 139 20.65 -38.89 21.68
CA GLY A 139 21.09 -38.99 23.08
C GLY A 139 21.18 -37.66 23.83
N PHE A 140 20.61 -36.58 23.29
CA PHE A 140 20.50 -35.31 24.02
C PHE A 140 19.35 -35.36 25.03
N ASP A 141 19.57 -34.77 26.20
CA ASP A 141 18.57 -34.67 27.26
C ASP A 141 17.47 -33.63 26.94
N ASP A 142 16.26 -33.87 27.45
CA ASP A 142 15.08 -33.05 27.16
C ASP A 142 15.24 -31.60 27.67
N ASP A 143 15.86 -31.38 28.83
CA ASP A 143 16.03 -30.04 29.40
C ASP A 143 16.98 -29.19 28.56
N PHE A 144 18.02 -29.84 28.02
CA PHE A 144 18.95 -29.21 27.08
C PHE A 144 18.24 -28.86 25.76
N LEU A 145 17.44 -29.77 25.21
CA LEU A 145 16.70 -29.53 23.96
C LEU A 145 15.64 -28.42 24.12
N CYS A 146 14.97 -28.35 25.27
CA CYS A 146 14.08 -27.24 25.62
C CYS A 146 14.85 -25.90 25.63
N SER A 147 16.02 -25.88 26.28
CA SER A 147 16.87 -24.68 26.32
C SER A 147 17.33 -24.23 24.92
N VAL A 148 17.67 -25.18 24.05
CA VAL A 148 18.00 -24.90 22.64
C VAL A 148 16.79 -24.36 21.89
N PHE A 149 15.60 -24.94 22.08
CA PHE A 149 14.38 -24.44 21.45
C PHE A 149 14.08 -23.00 21.88
N ASP A 150 14.11 -22.69 23.18
CA ASP A 150 13.87 -21.34 23.69
C ASP A 150 14.89 -20.34 23.15
N TYR A 151 16.16 -20.74 23.08
CA TYR A 151 17.25 -19.96 22.50
C TYR A 151 17.00 -19.63 21.01
N LEU A 152 16.42 -20.56 20.24
CA LEU A 152 16.14 -20.43 18.80
C LEU A 152 14.83 -19.70 18.51
N VAL A 153 13.80 -19.83 19.36
CA VAL A 153 12.52 -19.11 19.20
C VAL A 153 12.74 -17.59 19.21
N GLY A 154 13.66 -17.09 20.03
CA GLY A 154 14.04 -15.68 20.06
C GLY A 154 14.93 -15.24 18.89
N ARG A 155 15.42 -16.17 18.06
CA ARG A 155 16.40 -15.92 17.00
C ARG A 155 16.04 -16.63 15.72
N GLU A 156 15.13 -16.01 14.98
CA GLU A 156 14.58 -16.57 13.74
C GLU A 156 15.66 -16.94 12.70
N SER A 157 16.74 -16.16 12.57
CA SER A 157 17.84 -16.44 11.64
C SER A 157 18.59 -17.73 12.01
N GLU A 158 18.87 -17.93 13.30
CA GLU A 158 19.55 -19.13 13.80
C GLU A 158 18.63 -20.34 13.72
N ALA A 159 17.33 -20.18 14.02
CA ALA A 159 16.32 -21.22 13.82
C ALA A 159 16.22 -21.66 12.35
N LYS A 160 16.21 -20.71 11.41
CA LYS A 160 16.22 -20.99 9.96
C LYS A 160 17.49 -21.76 9.55
N ALA A 161 18.66 -21.32 10.00
CA ALA A 161 19.93 -21.98 9.71
C ALA A 161 19.97 -23.41 10.29
N PHE A 162 19.47 -23.59 11.51
CA PHE A 162 19.33 -24.89 12.16
C PHE A 162 18.47 -25.85 11.32
N LEU A 163 17.25 -25.44 10.94
CA LEU A 163 16.34 -26.25 10.12
C LEU A 163 16.95 -26.66 8.77
N LEU A 164 17.75 -25.79 8.15
CA LEU A 164 18.48 -26.11 6.93
C LEU A 164 19.56 -27.16 7.18
N LYS A 165 20.31 -27.02 8.28
CA LYS A 165 21.44 -27.91 8.62
C LYS A 165 20.98 -29.30 9.04
N VAL A 166 19.88 -29.42 9.79
CA VAL A 166 19.35 -30.74 10.19
C VAL A 166 18.91 -31.55 8.97
N ARG A 167 18.23 -30.90 8.00
CA ARG A 167 17.85 -31.51 6.73
C ARG A 167 19.04 -32.03 5.92
N SER A 168 20.20 -31.39 6.01
CA SER A 168 21.42 -31.87 5.35
C SER A 168 21.96 -33.14 5.99
N ILE A 169 21.87 -33.28 7.32
CA ILE A 169 22.42 -34.43 8.06
C ILE A 169 21.61 -35.71 7.80
N GLU A 170 20.28 -35.61 7.71
CA GLU A 170 19.41 -36.77 7.44
C GLU A 170 19.67 -37.39 6.06
N LYS A 171 19.98 -36.58 5.05
CA LYS A 171 20.25 -37.05 3.68
C LYS A 171 21.51 -37.88 3.55
N PHE A 172 22.49 -37.72 4.46
CA PHE A 172 23.72 -38.50 4.46
C PHE A 172 23.63 -39.80 5.27
N SER A 173 22.59 -39.97 6.09
CA SER A 173 22.44 -41.15 6.94
C SER A 173 21.60 -42.27 6.29
N GLN A 174 21.10 -42.05 5.07
CA GLN A 174 20.28 -43.01 4.29
C GLN A 174 20.98 -43.56 3.03
N GLY A 175 22.28 -43.30 2.85
CA GLY A 175 23.12 -43.90 1.79
C GLY A 175 24.15 -44.83 2.39
#